data_AF-A0AAN8VD74-F1
#
_entry.id   AF-A0AAN8VD74-F1
#
_cell.length_a   1.000
_cell.length_b   1.000
_cell.length_c   1.000
_cell.angle_alpha   90.00
_cell.angle_beta   90.00
_cell.angle_gamma   90.00
#
_symmetry.space_group_name_H-M   'P 1'
#
loop_
_entity.id
_entity.type
_entity.pdbx_description
1 polymer ?
#
loop_
_entity_poly.entity_id
_entity_poly.type
_entity_poly.pdbx_seq_one_letter_code
_entity_poly.pdbx_strand_id
1 'polypeptide(L)'
;MHDMDDEELFWRASMVPQIKRYPYPYAPKVAFMFLTRGPLPLAPLWEKFFKGHEEFYSIYVHAHPSENETISEDSVFHGRRIPSKVSTYMTL
;
A
#
# COMPACT_ATOMS: atom_id res chain seq x y z
N MET A 1 -4.93 5.42 -11.69
CA MET A 1 -3.95 4.41 -12.15
C MET A 1 -2.94 5.13 -13.03
N HIS A 2 -1.64 4.87 -12.90
CA HIS A 2 -0.64 5.41 -13.82
C HIS A 2 -0.44 4.43 -14.98
N ASP A 3 -0.01 4.91 -16.15
CA ASP A 3 0.19 4.08 -17.35
C ASP A 3 1.63 3.54 -17.49
N MET A 4 2.44 3.64 -16.43
CA MET A 4 3.84 3.16 -16.40
C MET A 4 3.93 1.63 -16.31
N ASP A 5 4.91 1.03 -16.99
CA ASP A 5 5.25 -0.39 -16.87
C ASP A 5 6.15 -0.69 -15.65
N ASP A 6 6.40 -1.98 -15.39
CA ASP A 6 7.16 -2.45 -14.23
C ASP A 6 8.64 -1.98 -14.26
N GLU A 7 9.23 -1.81 -15.46
CA GLU A 7 10.62 -1.33 -15.63
C GLU A 7 10.71 0.17 -15.38
N GLU A 8 9.77 0.96 -15.90
CA GLU A 8 9.67 2.39 -15.66
C GLU A 8 9.41 2.68 -14.18
N LEU A 9 8.54 1.90 -13.53
CA LEU A 9 8.30 1.97 -12.09
C LEU A 9 9.59 1.72 -11.30
N PHE A 10 10.31 0.66 -11.63
CA PHE A 10 11.56 0.32 -10.95
C PHE A 10 12.61 1.42 -11.14
N TRP A 11 12.79 1.91 -12.37
CA TRP A 11 13.70 3.00 -12.68
C TRP A 11 13.36 4.25 -11.86
N ARG A 12 12.10 4.68 -11.82
CA ARG A 12 11.68 5.85 -11.02
C ARG A 12 11.89 5.62 -9.52
N ALA A 13 11.57 4.44 -8.99
CA ALA A 13 11.74 4.12 -7.58
C ALA A 13 13.22 4.06 -7.15
N SER A 14 14.13 3.76 -8.08
CA SER A 14 15.58 3.73 -7.83
C SER A 14 16.22 5.12 -7.73
N MET A 15 15.52 6.17 -8.14
CA MET A 15 16.05 7.53 -8.15
C MET A 15 15.98 8.22 -6.79
N VAL A 16 16.99 9.04 -6.50
CA VAL A 16 16.95 9.96 -5.36
C VAL A 16 16.03 11.13 -5.68
N PRO A 17 15.01 11.43 -4.86
CA PRO A 17 14.14 12.58 -5.07
C PRO A 17 14.93 13.90 -5.10
N GLN A 18 14.81 14.65 -6.19
CA GLN A 18 15.48 15.96 -6.35
C GLN A 18 14.59 17.16 -6.00
N ILE A 19 13.34 16.92 -5.58
CA ILE A 19 12.38 17.98 -5.26
C ILE A 19 12.79 18.63 -3.93
N LYS A 20 13.31 19.86 -4.00
CA LYS A 20 13.71 20.65 -2.82
C LYS A 20 12.57 21.49 -2.22
N ARG A 21 11.58 21.87 -3.04
CA ARG A 21 10.39 22.64 -2.63
C ARG A 21 9.19 22.24 -3.49
N TYR A 22 8.07 21.94 -2.84
CA TYR A 22 6.80 21.71 -3.52
C TYR A 22 6.05 23.04 -3.74
N PRO A 23 5.36 23.22 -4.88
CA PRO A 23 4.61 24.44 -5.19
C PRO A 23 3.29 24.58 -4.40
N TYR A 24 3.00 23.66 -3.48
CA TYR A 24 1.81 23.61 -2.64
C TYR A 24 2.18 23.14 -1.22
N PRO A 25 1.31 23.38 -0.21
CA PRO A 25 1.49 22.83 1.13
C PRO A 25 1.60 21.30 1.05
N TYR A 26 2.79 20.78 1.32
CA TYR A 26 3.07 19.35 1.33
C TYR A 26 3.05 18.89 2.78
N ALA A 27 2.04 18.11 3.15
CA ALA A 27 2.07 17.33 4.37
C ALA A 27 2.89 16.05 4.10
N PRO A 28 4.03 15.83 4.77
CA PRO A 28 4.76 14.58 4.64
C PRO A 28 3.85 13.41 5.00
N LYS A 29 3.73 12.43 4.09
CA LYS A 29 2.96 11.21 4.34
C LYS A 29 3.88 10.00 4.38
N VAL A 30 3.62 9.10 5.32
CA VAL A 30 4.30 7.81 5.41
C VAL A 30 3.49 6.74 4.68
N ALA A 31 4.12 6.00 3.77
CA ALA A 31 3.50 4.87 3.12
C ALA A 31 3.79 3.57 3.91
N PHE A 32 2.74 2.89 4.33
CA PHE A 32 2.80 1.57 4.97
C PHE A 32 2.41 0.50 3.97
N MET A 33 3.31 -0.46 3.73
CA MET A 33 3.06 -1.63 2.88
C MET A 33 3.03 -2.88 3.76
N PHE A 34 1.88 -3.55 3.80
CA PHE A 34 1.69 -4.81 4.50
C PHE A 34 1.73 -5.96 3.50
N LEU A 35 2.73 -6.84 3.64
CA LEU A 35 2.85 -8.05 2.84
C LEU A 35 2.44 -9.25 3.69
N THR A 36 1.30 -9.87 3.39
CA THR A 36 0.74 -10.95 4.19
C THR A 36 0.40 -12.16 3.32
N ARG A 37 0.46 -13.36 3.88
CA ARG A 37 0.00 -14.59 3.20
C ARG A 37 -1.48 -14.88 3.42
N GLY A 38 -2.09 -14.26 4.43
CA GLY A 38 -3.48 -14.43 4.84
C GLY A 38 -4.02 -13.13 5.44
N PRO A 39 -4.97 -13.22 6.41
CA PRO A 39 -5.46 -12.08 7.17
C PRO A 39 -4.34 -11.20 7.72
N LEU A 40 -4.57 -9.88 7.78
CA LEU A 40 -3.58 -8.94 8.30
C LEU A 40 -3.32 -9.21 9.79
N PRO A 41 -2.12 -9.67 10.20
CA PRO A 41 -1.84 -9.89 11.60
C PRO A 41 -1.92 -8.57 12.37
N LEU A 42 -2.47 -8.65 13.58
CA LEU A 42 -2.64 -7.50 14.47
C LEU A 42 -3.52 -6.38 13.88
N ALA A 43 -4.42 -6.66 12.94
CA ALA A 43 -5.33 -5.66 12.38
C ALA A 43 -6.00 -4.77 13.46
N PRO A 44 -6.54 -5.30 14.58
CA PRO A 44 -7.15 -4.46 15.62
C PRO A 44 -6.18 -3.48 16.31
N LEU A 45 -4.89 -3.81 16.37
CA LEU A 45 -3.86 -2.91 16.89
C LEU A 45 -3.58 -1.80 15.89
N TRP A 46 -3.41 -2.18 14.62
CA TRP A 46 -3.14 -1.22 13.56
C TRP A 46 -4.31 -0.24 13.34
N GLU A 47 -5.56 -0.70 13.44
CA GLU A 47 -6.75 0.17 13.46
C GLU A 47 -6.60 1.28 14.50
N LYS A 48 -6.19 0.94 15.72
CA LYS A 48 -5.98 1.91 16.80
C LYS A 48 -4.79 2.82 16.55
N PHE A 49 -3.72 2.29 15.96
CA PHE A 49 -2.51 3.06 15.64
C PHE A 49 -2.78 4.14 14.59
N PHE A 50 -3.61 3.84 13.59
CA PHE A 50 -3.88 4.71 12.46
C PHE A 50 -5.05 5.68 12.68
N LYS A 51 -5.98 5.35 13.57
CA LYS A 51 -7.18 6.15 13.83
C LYS A 51 -6.85 7.61 14.17
N GLY A 52 -7.45 8.55 13.44
CA GLY A 52 -7.29 10.00 13.65
C GLY A 52 -6.04 10.61 13.03
N HIS A 53 -5.29 9.85 12.22
CA HIS A 53 -4.08 10.31 11.54
C HIS A 53 -4.15 10.14 10.02
N GLU A 54 -5.35 10.01 9.45
CA GLU A 54 -5.63 9.62 8.06
C GLU A 54 -4.95 10.52 7.03
N GLU A 55 -4.66 11.77 7.38
CA GLU A 55 -3.99 12.73 6.51
C GLU A 55 -2.48 12.48 6.36
N PHE A 56 -1.85 11.79 7.31
CA PHE A 56 -0.39 11.62 7.41
C PHE A 56 0.13 10.29 6.87
N TYR A 57 -0.74 9.41 6.34
CA TYR A 57 -0.30 8.12 5.84
C TYR A 57 -1.10 7.63 4.62
N SER A 58 -0.50 6.66 3.95
CA SER A 58 -1.15 5.80 2.96
C SER A 58 -0.90 4.35 3.37
N ILE A 59 -1.94 3.53 3.37
CA ILE A 59 -1.86 2.08 3.63
C ILE A 59 -2.05 1.32 2.32
N TYR A 60 -1.21 0.33 2.11
CA TYR A 60 -1.29 -0.64 1.02
C TYR A 60 -1.19 -2.05 1.60
N VAL A 61 -2.15 -2.92 1.24
CA VAL A 61 -2.20 -4.30 1.72
C VAL A 61 -2.08 -5.25 0.54
N HIS A 62 -1.03 -6.05 0.54
CA HIS A 62 -0.79 -7.09 -0.45
C HIS A 62 -0.89 -8.45 0.23
N ALA A 63 -2.06 -9.07 0.10
CA ALA A 63 -2.39 -10.39 0.62
C ALA A 63 -2.45 -11.42 -0.51
N HIS A 64 -2.47 -12.71 -0.18
CA HIS A 64 -2.63 -13.77 -1.18
C HIS A 64 -3.94 -13.58 -2.00
N PRO A 65 -3.96 -13.92 -3.31
CA PRO A 65 -5.15 -13.69 -4.15
C PRO A 65 -6.42 -14.37 -3.64
N SER A 66 -6.31 -15.52 -2.96
CA SER A 66 -7.45 -16.25 -2.38
C SER A 66 -8.10 -15.56 -1.17
N GLU A 67 -7.46 -14.55 -0.59
CA GLU A 67 -7.95 -13.88 0.62
C GLU A 67 -9.11 -12.95 0.27
N ASN A 68 -10.34 -13.36 0.60
CA ASN A 68 -11.54 -12.57 0.34
C ASN A 68 -12.11 -12.00 1.64
N GLU A 69 -11.28 -11.25 2.39
CA GLU A 69 -11.75 -10.54 3.57
C GLU A 69 -12.70 -9.39 3.18
N THR A 70 -13.90 -9.40 3.74
CA THR A 70 -14.83 -8.29 3.70
C THR A 70 -14.43 -7.26 4.76
N ILE A 71 -13.88 -6.13 4.31
CA ILE A 71 -13.45 -5.05 5.19
C ILE A 71 -14.56 -4.00 5.28
N SER A 72 -14.99 -3.68 6.51
CA SER A 72 -15.96 -2.62 6.78
C SER A 72 -15.53 -1.29 6.15
N GLU A 73 -16.48 -0.48 5.67
CA GLU A 73 -16.20 0.85 5.10
C GLU A 73 -15.52 1.79 6.11
N ASP A 74 -15.77 1.59 7.41
CA ASP A 74 -15.20 2.38 8.50
C ASP A 74 -13.76 1.98 8.87
N SER A 75 -13.22 0.91 8.30
CA SER A 75 -11.86 0.41 8.60
C SER A 75 -10.79 1.24 7.90
N VAL A 76 -9.64 1.44 8.56
CA VAL A 76 -8.48 2.08 7.93
C VAL A 76 -7.91 1.28 6.75
N PHE A 77 -8.27 0.00 6.65
CA PHE A 77 -7.88 -0.92 5.57
C PHE A 77 -8.88 -0.98 4.41
N HIS A 78 -10.02 -0.29 4.51
CA HIS A 78 -11.02 -0.31 3.46
C HIS A 78 -10.46 0.24 2.14
N GLY A 79 -10.66 -0.52 1.06
CA GLY A 79 -10.16 -0.16 -0.27
C GLY A 79 -8.63 -0.10 -0.40
N ARG A 80 -7.86 -0.63 0.56
CA ARG A 80 -6.38 -0.57 0.56
C ARG A 80 -5.71 -1.81 -0.02
N ARG A 81 -6.49 -2.80 -0.47
CA ARG A 81 -5.97 -4.04 -1.04
C ARG A 81 -5.41 -3.79 -2.44
N ILE A 82 -4.16 -4.18 -2.66
CA ILE A 82 -3.55 -4.26 -3.98
C ILE A 82 -3.56 -5.73 -4.42
N PRO A 83 -4.16 -6.08 -5.56
CA PRO A 83 -4.17 -7.46 -6.05
C PRO A 83 -2.74 -7.91 -6.44
N SER A 84 -2.40 -9.15 -6.11
CA SER A 84 -1.13 -9.75 -6.54
C SER A 84 -1.15 -10.10 -8.02
N LYS A 85 -0.03 -9.90 -8.70
CA LYS A 85 0.23 -10.51 -10.01
C LYS A 85 0.74 -11.93 -9.78
N VAL A 86 0.15 -12.93 -10.44
CA VAL A 86 0.65 -14.31 -10.38
C VAL A 86 2.02 -14.35 -11.05
N SER A 87 3.02 -14.87 -10.36
CA SER A 87 4.37 -15.10 -10.91
C SER A 87 4.46 -16.54 -11.43
N THR A 88 4.69 -16.69 -12.73
CA THR A 88 4.72 -18.00 -13.42
C THR A 88 5.98 -18.81 -13.11
N TYR A 89 6.99 -18.24 -12.44
CA TYR A 89 8.27 -18.89 -12.17
C TYR A 89 8.25 -19.97 -11.08
N MET A 90 7.08 -20.29 -10.51
CA MET A 90 6.91 -21.33 -9.49
C MET A 90 5.78 -22.33 -9.82
N THR A 91 5.61 -22.65 -11.09
CA THR A 91 4.84 -23.84 -11.49
C THR A 91 5.82 -24.89 -12.01
N LEU A 92 6.08 -25.91 -11.20
CA LEU A 92 6.52 -27.23 -11.68
C LEU A 92 5.30 -28.03 -12.11
#